data_AF-A0A7Y5WIP8-F1
#
_entry.id   AF-A0A7Y5WIP8-F1
#
_cell.length_a   1.000
_cell.length_b   1.000
_cell.length_c   1.000
_cell.angle_alpha   90.00
_cell.angle_beta   90.00
_cell.angle_gamma   90.00
#
_symmetry.space_group_name_H-M   'P 1'
#
loop_
_entity.id
_entity.type
_entity.pdbx_description
1 polymer ?
#
loop_
_entity_poly.entity_id
_entity_poly.type
_entity_poly.pdbx_seq_one_letter_code
_entity_poly.pdbx_strand_id
1 'polypeptide(L)'
;MGGAPSLPTPSTAGYTSFRGRTACVCLAEWLPVLERLLLAHGVIKQSLDVVQLTGGAPASGGTHTQGGAFDIRQRDAVTVRVVREMGAPAFWPRTGPAWVGNEHAHGVLLGCPHNAPARYQLEAQRRGYDGLGQAKTGPYAGMWGYGGRDPQPGPATYRTWSQGIAWAETELAHLATPAPTPVAPTTEGLSMADINTLTAQLDALTAAVKGLRSEESGRYQVATGRHAWLAGALNNIAGRVGVDVDEQAIADGILTGLAPTVRQAVIDAGQPEAVADAVVAKLGAALTPPA
;
A
#
# COMPACT_ATOMS: atom_id res chain seq x y z
N MET A 1 29.72 28.79 19.15
CA MET A 1 28.72 27.70 19.13
C MET A 1 27.35 28.36 19.26
N GLY A 2 26.54 28.38 18.20
CA GLY A 2 25.15 28.85 18.30
C GLY A 2 24.35 27.83 19.11
N GLY A 3 23.59 28.26 20.10
CA GLY A 3 22.70 27.37 20.85
C GLY A 3 21.77 26.62 19.90
N ALA A 4 21.43 25.37 20.24
CA ALA A 4 20.42 24.63 19.48
C ALA A 4 19.14 25.49 19.41
N PRO A 5 18.52 25.64 18.21
CA PRO A 5 17.29 26.40 18.10
C PRO A 5 16.25 25.83 19.06
N SER A 6 15.53 26.71 19.74
CA SER A 6 14.42 26.31 20.62
C SER A 6 13.40 25.49 19.82
N LEU A 7 12.98 24.35 20.36
CA LEU A 7 11.94 23.54 19.74
C LEU A 7 10.62 24.33 19.65
N PRO A 8 9.83 24.15 18.57
CA PRO A 8 8.50 24.71 18.49
C PRO A 8 7.62 24.26 19.65
N THR A 9 6.72 25.14 20.07
CA THR A 9 5.68 24.87 21.06
C THR A 9 4.31 25.05 20.40
N PRO A 10 3.19 24.66 21.04
CA PRO A 10 1.86 24.86 20.47
C PRO A 10 1.51 26.33 20.20
N SER A 11 2.21 27.30 20.81
CA SER A 11 2.01 28.73 20.56
C SER A 11 2.96 29.30 19.47
N THR A 12 3.90 28.51 18.96
CA THR A 12 4.74 28.92 17.82
C THR A 12 3.88 29.01 16.56
N ALA A 13 4.03 30.08 15.76
CA ALA A 13 3.28 30.23 14.51
C ALA A 13 3.50 29.03 13.56
N GLY A 14 2.41 28.47 13.02
CA GLY A 14 2.44 27.25 12.21
C GLY A 14 2.35 25.94 13.02
N TYR A 15 2.22 26.03 14.34
CA TYR A 15 2.09 24.90 15.26
C TYR A 15 0.83 25.01 16.12
N THR A 16 0.42 23.88 16.69
CA THR A 16 -0.73 23.75 17.58
C THR A 16 -0.56 22.54 18.49
N SER A 17 -1.54 22.29 19.36
CA SER A 17 -1.63 21.08 20.18
C SER A 17 -2.51 20.05 19.47
N PHE A 18 -2.00 18.83 19.30
CA PHE A 18 -2.79 17.66 18.94
C PHE A 18 -2.70 16.65 20.08
N ARG A 19 -3.83 16.45 20.80
CA ARG A 19 -3.91 15.56 21.97
C ARG A 19 -2.81 15.81 23.02
N GLY A 20 -2.54 17.07 23.31
CA GLY A 20 -1.53 17.48 24.31
C GLY A 20 -0.08 17.44 23.81
N ARG A 21 0.16 17.14 22.53
CA ARG A 21 1.50 17.13 21.91
C ARG A 21 1.63 18.28 20.93
N THR A 22 2.82 18.88 20.84
CA THR A 22 3.11 19.86 19.77
C THR A 22 3.06 19.18 18.41
N ALA A 23 2.31 19.76 17.49
CA ALA A 23 2.24 19.36 16.09
C ALA A 23 2.27 20.61 15.20
N CYS A 24 2.87 20.51 14.01
CA CYS A 24 2.61 21.54 13.00
C CYS A 24 1.14 21.47 12.56
N VAL A 25 0.58 22.59 12.08
CA VAL A 25 -0.83 22.66 11.65
C VAL A 25 -1.17 21.62 10.58
N CYS A 26 -0.23 21.30 9.69
CA CYS A 26 -0.42 20.28 8.66
C CYS A 26 -0.64 18.88 9.25
N LEU A 27 0.11 18.50 10.29
CA LEU A 27 -0.11 17.23 10.99
C LEU A 27 -1.42 17.25 11.76
N ALA A 28 -1.72 18.35 12.44
CA ALA A 28 -2.95 18.48 13.23
C ALA A 28 -4.22 18.41 12.36
N GLU A 29 -4.15 18.84 11.09
CA GLU A 29 -5.22 18.71 10.11
C GLU A 29 -5.28 17.30 9.51
N TRP A 30 -4.12 16.71 9.19
CA TRP A 30 -4.03 15.42 8.51
C TRP A 30 -4.36 14.21 9.41
N LEU A 31 -3.91 14.22 10.67
CA LEU A 31 -4.07 13.09 11.61
C LEU A 31 -5.54 12.73 11.90
N PRO A 32 -6.47 13.67 12.14
CA PRO A 32 -7.89 13.34 12.29
C PRO A 32 -8.50 12.63 11.09
N VAL A 33 -8.08 12.97 9.87
CA VAL A 33 -8.59 12.35 8.64
C VAL A 33 -8.01 10.95 8.47
N LEU A 34 -6.71 10.76 8.76
CA LEU A 34 -6.10 9.43 8.78
C LEU A 34 -6.82 8.52 9.79
N GLU A 35 -7.09 9.03 10.99
CA GLU A 35 -7.77 8.27 12.04
C GLU A 35 -9.16 7.78 11.58
N ARG A 36 -9.98 8.67 10.99
CA ARG A 36 -11.27 8.28 10.41
C ARG A 36 -11.10 7.21 9.33
N LEU A 37 -10.11 7.34 8.45
CA LEU A 37 -9.88 6.38 7.37
C LEU A 37 -9.45 5.01 7.91
N LEU A 38 -8.57 4.96 8.91
CA LEU A 38 -8.18 3.70 9.54
C LEU A 38 -9.30 3.07 10.38
N LEU A 39 -10.18 3.88 10.98
CA LEU A 39 -11.41 3.39 11.62
C LEU A 39 -12.36 2.77 10.58
N ALA A 40 -12.57 3.44 9.44
CA ALA A 40 -13.43 2.94 8.36
C ALA A 40 -12.90 1.63 7.74
N HIS A 41 -11.58 1.48 7.65
CA HIS A 41 -10.96 0.20 7.25
C HIS A 41 -10.91 -0.85 8.38
N GLY A 42 -11.41 -0.55 9.58
CA GLY A 42 -11.43 -1.47 10.72
C GLY A 42 -10.07 -1.78 11.35
N VAL A 43 -9.02 -1.06 10.92
CA VAL A 43 -7.62 -1.23 11.34
C VAL A 43 -7.42 -0.83 12.79
N ILE A 44 -8.03 0.29 13.19
CA ILE A 44 -8.05 0.76 14.57
C ILE A 44 -9.49 0.73 15.10
N LYS A 45 -9.64 0.73 16.43
CA LYS A 45 -10.96 0.68 17.08
C LYS A 45 -11.42 2.00 17.68
N GLN A 46 -10.48 2.88 18.01
CA GLN A 46 -10.79 4.15 18.68
C GLN A 46 -9.95 5.29 18.13
N SER A 47 -8.62 5.19 18.27
CA SER A 47 -7.74 6.30 17.92
C SER A 47 -6.36 5.85 17.47
N LEU A 48 -5.65 6.74 16.77
CA LEU A 48 -4.22 6.60 16.49
C LEU A 48 -3.41 6.62 17.79
N ASP A 49 -2.51 5.66 17.91
CA ASP A 49 -1.56 5.58 19.02
C ASP A 49 -0.31 6.38 18.68
N VAL A 50 -0.36 7.67 18.95
CA VAL A 50 0.73 8.61 18.64
C VAL A 50 1.92 8.39 19.58
N VAL A 51 3.07 8.05 19.01
CA VAL A 51 4.35 7.91 19.72
C VAL A 51 5.05 9.26 19.80
N GLN A 52 5.21 9.94 18.66
CA GLN A 52 5.92 11.22 18.56
C GLN A 52 5.37 12.10 17.43
N LEU A 53 5.29 13.41 17.65
CA LEU A 53 4.95 14.42 16.62
C LEU A 53 6.10 15.42 16.53
N THR A 54 5.89 16.72 16.78
CA THR A 54 6.97 17.70 16.83
C THR A 54 7.68 17.66 18.17
N GLY A 55 9.00 17.53 18.17
CA GLY A 55 9.80 17.46 19.39
C GLY A 55 11.26 17.07 19.14
N GLY A 56 12.04 17.03 20.22
CA GLY A 56 13.48 16.78 20.18
C GLY A 56 13.91 15.50 20.90
N ALA A 57 13.12 14.42 20.81
CA ALA A 57 13.53 13.15 21.40
C ALA A 57 14.89 12.73 20.80
N PRO A 58 15.93 12.45 21.61
CA PRO A 58 17.27 12.17 21.10
C PRO A 58 17.31 11.02 20.08
N ALA A 59 16.48 9.98 20.29
CA ALA A 59 16.36 8.83 19.41
C ALA A 59 15.91 9.17 17.98
N SER A 60 15.29 10.33 17.76
CA SER A 60 14.83 10.75 16.43
C SER A 60 15.91 11.34 15.54
N GLY A 61 17.15 11.54 16.04
CA GLY A 61 18.22 12.15 15.25
C GLY A 61 17.89 13.56 14.72
N GLY A 62 16.89 14.23 15.33
CA GLY A 62 16.45 15.57 14.95
C GLY A 62 15.34 15.62 13.89
N THR A 63 14.90 14.51 13.31
CA THR A 63 13.91 14.49 12.21
C THR A 63 12.56 15.10 12.60
N HIS A 64 12.20 15.05 13.89
CA HIS A 64 10.94 15.58 14.42
C HIS A 64 11.01 17.04 14.92
N THR A 65 12.18 17.68 14.86
CA THR A 65 12.42 18.98 15.55
C THR A 65 11.58 20.14 15.04
N GLN A 66 11.06 20.05 13.81
CA GLN A 66 10.26 21.11 13.18
C GLN A 66 8.87 20.63 12.74
N GLY A 67 8.49 19.36 12.94
CA GLY A 67 7.20 18.83 12.53
C GLY A 67 7.19 18.23 11.12
N GLY A 68 6.01 17.89 10.61
CA GLY A 68 5.83 17.15 9.35
C GLY A 68 6.31 15.69 9.37
N ALA A 69 7.15 15.29 10.33
CA ALA A 69 7.43 13.91 10.70
C ALA A 69 6.56 13.47 11.88
N PHE A 70 6.16 12.20 11.90
CA PHE A 70 5.31 11.61 12.93
C PHE A 70 5.60 10.12 13.13
N ASP A 71 5.39 9.65 14.36
CA ASP A 71 5.51 8.25 14.72
C ASP A 71 4.19 7.76 15.33
N ILE A 72 3.68 6.61 14.86
CA ILE A 72 2.46 5.96 15.34
C ILE A 72 2.69 4.46 15.61
N ARG A 73 1.89 3.81 16.46
CA ARG A 73 2.04 2.36 16.70
C ARG A 73 1.45 1.49 15.60
N GLN A 74 0.59 2.02 14.74
CA GLN A 74 0.01 1.27 13.62
C GLN A 74 1.09 1.00 12.56
N ARG A 75 1.31 -0.27 12.21
CA ARG A 75 2.43 -0.74 11.34
C ARG A 75 2.04 -1.80 10.32
N ASP A 76 0.78 -2.22 10.32
CA ASP A 76 0.29 -3.27 9.43
C ASP A 76 0.27 -2.80 7.96
N ALA A 77 0.15 -3.75 7.04
CA ALA A 77 0.21 -3.48 5.62
C ALA A 77 -0.90 -2.53 5.12
N VAL A 78 -2.10 -2.57 5.74
CA VAL A 78 -3.18 -1.65 5.39
C VAL A 78 -2.83 -0.23 5.81
N THR A 79 -2.33 -0.05 7.04
CA THR A 79 -1.81 1.24 7.51
C THR A 79 -0.73 1.77 6.58
N VAL A 80 0.26 0.95 6.23
CA VAL A 80 1.35 1.37 5.32
C VAL A 80 0.82 1.87 3.99
N ARG A 81 -0.08 1.11 3.37
CA ARG A 81 -0.70 1.49 2.09
C ARG A 81 -1.47 2.81 2.22
N VAL A 82 -2.39 2.89 3.19
CA VAL A 82 -3.26 4.06 3.38
C VAL A 82 -2.44 5.32 3.65
N VAL A 83 -1.48 5.25 4.56
CA VAL A 83 -0.65 6.40 4.94
C VAL A 83 0.18 6.91 3.76
N ARG A 84 0.75 6.01 2.96
CA ARG A 84 1.50 6.37 1.74
C ARG A 84 0.62 7.04 0.69
N GLU A 85 -0.57 6.50 0.43
CA GLU A 85 -1.54 7.09 -0.51
C GLU A 85 -2.05 8.46 -0.05
N MET A 86 -2.21 8.64 1.25
CA MET A 86 -2.71 9.86 1.89
C MET A 86 -1.63 10.95 2.00
N GLY A 87 -0.47 10.80 1.34
CA GLY A 87 0.51 11.87 1.22
C GLY A 87 1.64 11.84 2.26
N ALA A 88 1.86 10.70 2.92
CA ALA A 88 3.08 10.42 3.66
C ALA A 88 3.86 9.26 2.99
N PRO A 89 4.43 9.45 1.79
CA PRO A 89 5.02 8.36 1.02
C PRO A 89 6.25 7.75 1.71
N ALA A 90 6.99 8.56 2.47
CA ALA A 90 8.04 8.13 3.38
C ALA A 90 7.44 7.63 4.69
N PHE A 91 6.81 6.45 4.65
CA PHE A 91 6.24 5.80 5.83
C PHE A 91 6.73 4.36 5.95
N TRP A 92 7.40 4.03 7.06
CA TRP A 92 8.02 2.73 7.27
C TRP A 92 7.73 2.16 8.66
N PRO A 93 7.29 0.90 8.76
CA PRO A 93 7.34 0.15 10.00
C PRO A 93 8.78 0.05 10.51
N ARG A 94 9.00 0.46 11.75
CA ARG A 94 10.23 0.27 12.52
C ARG A 94 10.06 -0.95 13.41
N THR A 95 10.48 -2.10 12.89
CA THR A 95 10.29 -3.43 13.50
C THR A 95 11.58 -4.24 13.49
N GLY A 96 11.64 -5.29 14.32
CA GLY A 96 12.80 -6.18 14.42
C GLY A 96 13.74 -5.85 15.58
N PRO A 97 14.90 -6.53 15.68
CA PRO A 97 15.75 -6.52 16.87
C PRO A 97 16.21 -5.13 17.32
N ALA A 98 16.43 -4.21 16.38
CA ALA A 98 16.86 -2.83 16.69
C ALA A 98 15.75 -1.95 17.29
N TRP A 99 14.50 -2.41 17.26
CA TRP A 99 13.31 -1.63 17.64
C TRP A 99 12.51 -2.27 18.78
N VAL A 100 13.03 -3.33 19.41
CA VAL A 100 12.33 -4.05 20.50
C VAL A 100 11.99 -3.09 21.64
N GLY A 101 10.70 -3.04 22.01
CA GLY A 101 10.18 -2.15 23.05
C GLY A 101 9.90 -0.72 22.59
N ASN A 102 10.30 -0.38 21.36
CA ASN A 102 10.01 0.91 20.74
C ASN A 102 9.49 0.73 19.31
N GLU A 103 8.69 -0.32 19.07
CA GLU A 103 8.16 -0.55 17.75
C GLU A 103 7.08 0.48 17.41
N HIS A 104 7.25 1.11 16.25
CA HIS A 104 6.35 2.13 15.72
C HIS A 104 6.47 2.12 14.20
N ALA A 105 5.73 2.98 13.52
CA ALA A 105 5.96 3.35 12.14
C ALA A 105 6.32 4.82 12.10
N HIS A 106 7.31 5.16 11.30
CA HIS A 106 7.81 6.52 11.09
C HIS A 106 7.30 7.05 9.76
N GLY A 107 6.72 8.24 9.76
CA GLY A 107 6.11 8.89 8.60
C GLY A 107 6.59 10.32 8.38
N VAL A 108 6.69 10.74 7.11
CA VAL A 108 6.97 12.12 6.72
C VAL A 108 5.96 12.60 5.69
N LEU A 109 5.27 13.71 5.98
CA LEU A 109 4.29 14.33 5.09
C LEU A 109 4.98 14.99 3.88
N LEU A 110 4.57 14.61 2.67
CA LEU A 110 4.98 15.27 1.43
C LEU A 110 4.27 16.64 1.29
N GLY A 111 5.02 17.69 0.97
CA GLY A 111 4.47 19.06 0.82
C GLY A 111 4.23 19.81 2.14
N CYS A 112 4.60 19.25 3.29
CA CYS A 112 4.55 19.99 4.56
C CYS A 112 5.76 20.94 4.65
N PRO A 113 5.58 22.27 4.82
CA PRO A 113 6.70 23.21 4.87
C PRO A 113 7.58 23.02 6.13
N HIS A 114 7.01 22.42 7.18
CA HIS A 114 7.63 22.21 8.49
C HIS A 114 8.56 20.98 8.54
N ASN A 115 8.58 20.13 7.50
CA ASN A 115 9.33 18.88 7.49
C ASN A 115 10.83 19.01 7.17
N ALA A 116 11.42 20.20 7.22
CA ALA A 116 12.77 20.44 6.73
C ALA A 116 13.83 19.44 7.26
N PRO A 117 13.85 19.08 8.56
CA PRO A 117 14.81 18.10 9.09
C PRO A 117 14.63 16.67 8.54
N ALA A 118 13.42 16.30 8.15
CA ALA A 118 13.06 14.97 7.66
C ALA A 118 12.96 14.88 6.12
N ARG A 119 13.08 16.02 5.40
CA ARG A 119 12.81 16.11 3.96
C ARG A 119 13.66 15.16 3.12
N TYR A 120 14.90 14.89 3.54
CA TYR A 120 15.78 13.95 2.84
C TYR A 120 15.19 12.53 2.77
N GLN A 121 14.35 12.15 3.73
CA GLN A 121 13.71 10.83 3.76
C GLN A 121 12.67 10.68 2.66
N LEU A 122 12.00 11.76 2.25
CA LEU A 122 11.10 11.75 1.09
C LEU A 122 11.85 11.48 -0.22
N GLU A 123 13.04 12.07 -0.38
CA GLU A 123 13.88 11.84 -1.55
C GLU A 123 14.48 10.42 -1.54
N ALA A 124 14.88 9.92 -0.38
CA ALA A 124 15.30 8.53 -0.21
C ALA A 124 14.19 7.55 -0.60
N GLN A 125 12.95 7.78 -0.13
CA GLN A 125 11.81 6.93 -0.45
C GLN A 125 11.50 6.90 -1.94
N ARG A 126 11.51 8.05 -2.62
CA ARG A 126 11.33 8.13 -4.08
C ARG A 126 12.33 7.29 -4.86
N ARG A 127 13.52 7.07 -4.29
CA ARG A 127 14.60 6.25 -4.86
C ARG A 127 14.59 4.80 -4.36
N GLY A 128 13.58 4.41 -3.58
CA GLY A 128 13.40 3.06 -3.05
C GLY A 128 14.27 2.74 -1.83
N TYR A 129 14.49 3.70 -0.94
CA TYR A 129 15.25 3.54 0.32
C TYR A 129 14.40 3.84 1.55
N ASP A 130 14.80 3.28 2.70
CA ASP A 130 14.01 3.25 3.94
C ASP A 130 14.15 4.48 4.87
N GLY A 131 14.88 5.50 4.41
CA GLY A 131 15.10 6.74 5.14
C GLY A 131 16.00 6.60 6.37
N LEU A 132 16.71 5.49 6.55
CA LEU A 132 17.67 5.27 7.65
C LEU A 132 19.11 5.19 7.19
N GLY A 133 20.02 5.45 8.14
CA GLY A 133 21.46 5.22 7.99
C GLY A 133 22.12 6.05 6.88
N GLN A 134 23.44 5.89 6.76
CA GLN A 134 24.18 6.40 5.61
C GLN A 134 24.45 5.26 4.63
N ALA A 135 24.30 5.54 3.33
CA ALA A 135 24.79 4.60 2.32
C ALA A 135 26.31 4.46 2.47
N LYS A 136 26.79 3.21 2.50
CA LYS A 136 28.22 2.91 2.61
C LYS A 136 28.92 2.82 1.26
N THR A 137 28.17 2.58 0.19
CA THR A 137 28.69 2.33 -1.16
C THR A 137 27.73 2.87 -2.22
N GLY A 138 28.18 2.90 -3.48
CA GLY A 138 27.37 3.30 -4.63
C GLY A 138 27.22 4.83 -4.78
N PRO A 139 26.32 5.28 -5.67
CA PRO A 139 26.19 6.70 -6.03
C PRO A 139 25.66 7.60 -4.89
N TYR A 140 25.24 7.01 -3.77
CA TYR A 140 24.74 7.73 -2.59
C TYR A 140 25.66 7.58 -1.37
N ALA A 141 26.89 7.06 -1.54
CA ALA A 141 27.82 6.87 -0.43
C ALA A 141 27.99 8.15 0.42
N GLY A 142 27.83 8.03 1.73
CA GLY A 142 27.87 9.14 2.70
C GLY A 142 26.54 9.89 2.88
N MET A 143 25.54 9.68 2.02
CA MET A 143 24.24 10.34 2.14
C MET A 143 23.33 9.62 3.15
N TRP A 144 22.70 10.42 4.02
CA TRP A 144 21.69 9.93 4.97
C TRP A 144 20.39 9.54 4.27
N GLY A 145 19.73 8.51 4.80
CA GLY A 145 18.47 7.97 4.30
C GLY A 145 18.62 6.81 3.30
N TYR A 146 19.85 6.50 2.90
CA TYR A 146 20.18 5.51 1.85
C TYR A 146 20.84 4.24 2.41
N GLY A 147 20.77 4.01 3.73
CA GLY A 147 21.41 2.88 4.39
C GLY A 147 20.75 1.53 4.10
N GLY A 148 19.44 1.51 3.84
CA GLY A 148 18.66 0.31 3.53
C GLY A 148 17.67 0.54 2.40
N ARG A 149 17.34 -0.53 1.66
CA ARG A 149 16.25 -0.51 0.67
C ARG A 149 14.91 -0.50 1.38
N ASP A 150 13.95 0.23 0.82
CA ASP A 150 12.57 0.20 1.29
C ASP A 150 11.93 -1.15 0.90
N PRO A 151 11.50 -1.98 1.86
CA PRO A 151 10.84 -3.25 1.55
C PRO A 151 9.35 -3.08 1.24
N GLN A 152 8.77 -1.90 1.46
CA GLN A 152 7.34 -1.65 1.31
C GLN A 152 7.02 -1.12 -0.10
N PRO A 153 5.85 -1.46 -0.68
CA PRO A 153 5.42 -0.89 -1.94
C PRO A 153 5.27 0.63 -1.85
N GLY A 154 5.76 1.35 -2.85
CA GLY A 154 5.51 2.80 -2.96
C GLY A 154 4.01 3.11 -3.18
N PRO A 155 3.59 4.36 -2.98
CA PRO A 155 2.23 4.76 -3.33
C PRO A 155 2.01 4.70 -4.85
N ALA A 156 0.78 4.43 -5.26
CA ALA A 156 0.32 4.55 -6.63
C ALA A 156 0.38 6.01 -7.13
N THR A 157 0.19 6.99 -6.23
CA THR A 157 0.31 8.42 -6.57
C THR A 157 1.01 9.19 -5.45
N TYR A 158 2.02 9.98 -5.81
CA TYR A 158 2.71 10.87 -4.87
C TYR A 158 1.87 12.13 -4.62
N ARG A 159 0.98 12.06 -3.63
CA ARG A 159 0.17 13.20 -3.17
C ARG A 159 0.91 14.01 -2.11
N THR A 160 0.73 15.32 -2.13
CA THR A 160 1.00 16.15 -0.94
C THR A 160 0.00 15.80 0.17
N TRP A 161 0.29 16.17 1.42
CA TRP A 161 -0.59 15.91 2.55
C TRP A 161 -2.01 16.47 2.35
N SER A 162 -2.15 17.65 1.74
CA SER A 162 -3.45 18.28 1.50
C SER A 162 -4.22 17.60 0.37
N GLN A 163 -3.53 17.21 -0.72
CA GLN A 163 -4.11 16.33 -1.75
C GLN A 163 -4.51 14.96 -1.18
N GLY A 164 -3.74 14.46 -0.22
CA GLY A 164 -4.01 13.21 0.49
C GLY A 164 -5.27 13.29 1.36
N ILE A 165 -5.51 14.41 2.03
CA ILE A 165 -6.78 14.66 2.75
C ILE A 165 -7.95 14.60 1.76
N ALA A 166 -7.88 15.33 0.64
CA ALA A 166 -8.96 15.32 -0.37
C ALA A 166 -9.24 13.92 -0.94
N TRP A 167 -8.18 13.13 -1.16
CA TRP A 167 -8.30 11.73 -1.55
C TRP A 167 -8.96 10.88 -0.45
N ALA A 168 -8.54 11.03 0.80
CA ALA A 168 -9.08 10.27 1.93
C ALA A 168 -10.56 10.58 2.19
N GLU A 169 -11.02 11.81 1.99
CA GLU A 169 -12.45 12.14 2.11
C GLU A 169 -13.28 11.45 1.02
N THR A 170 -12.77 11.38 -0.22
CA THR A 170 -13.40 10.60 -1.29
C THR A 170 -13.49 9.12 -0.92
N GLU A 171 -12.40 8.55 -0.40
CA GLU A 171 -12.37 7.15 0.04
C GLU A 171 -13.33 6.87 1.19
N LEU A 172 -13.39 7.78 2.18
CA LEU A 172 -14.36 7.70 3.28
C LEU A 172 -15.80 7.74 2.77
N ALA A 173 -16.10 8.59 1.79
CA ALA A 173 -17.43 8.64 1.18
C ALA A 173 -17.79 7.34 0.44
N HIS A 174 -16.83 6.73 -0.25
CA HIS A 174 -17.01 5.42 -0.88
C HIS A 174 -17.29 4.32 0.15
N LEU A 175 -16.51 4.28 1.24
CA LEU A 175 -16.68 3.29 2.31
C LEU A 175 -17.99 3.46 3.10
N ALA A 176 -18.51 4.69 3.18
CA ALA A 176 -19.78 4.99 3.83
C ALA A 176 -21.00 4.70 2.95
N THR A 177 -20.81 4.57 1.62
CA THR A 177 -21.91 4.23 0.72
C THR A 177 -22.27 2.77 0.98
N PRO A 178 -23.52 2.46 1.39
CA PRO A 178 -23.95 1.08 1.54
C PRO A 178 -23.68 0.35 0.23
N ALA A 179 -23.13 -0.87 0.31
CA ALA A 179 -23.12 -1.74 -0.86
C ALA A 179 -24.53 -1.68 -1.46
N PRO A 180 -24.66 -1.46 -2.79
CA PRO A 180 -25.98 -1.42 -3.41
C PRO A 180 -26.74 -2.63 -2.89
N THR A 181 -27.90 -2.38 -2.26
CA THR A 181 -28.76 -3.48 -1.79
C THR A 181 -28.84 -4.44 -2.96
N PRO A 182 -28.40 -5.70 -2.81
CA PRO A 182 -28.47 -6.66 -3.90
C PRO A 182 -29.88 -6.55 -4.43
N VAL A 183 -30.03 -6.03 -5.66
CA VAL A 183 -31.33 -5.95 -6.28
C VAL A 183 -31.74 -7.40 -6.30
N ALA A 184 -32.74 -7.76 -5.48
CA ALA A 184 -33.22 -9.13 -5.40
C ALA A 184 -33.38 -9.58 -6.84
N PRO A 185 -32.69 -10.65 -7.27
CA PRO A 185 -32.59 -10.98 -8.67
C PRO A 185 -34.01 -10.97 -9.21
N THR A 186 -34.32 -9.99 -10.06
CA THR A 186 -35.59 -10.00 -10.75
C THR A 186 -35.60 -11.34 -11.46
N THR A 187 -36.62 -12.16 -11.22
CA THR A 187 -36.77 -13.47 -11.87
C THR A 187 -36.87 -13.38 -13.39
N GLU A 188 -36.80 -12.18 -13.95
CA GLU A 188 -36.23 -11.94 -15.27
C GLU A 188 -34.77 -12.37 -15.26
N GLY A 189 -34.55 -13.68 -15.39
CA GLY A 189 -33.23 -14.23 -15.64
C GLY A 189 -32.55 -13.44 -16.74
N LEU A 190 -31.22 -13.26 -16.62
CA LEU A 190 -30.40 -12.59 -17.63
C LEU A 190 -30.89 -13.02 -19.01
N SER A 191 -31.34 -12.04 -19.80
CA SER A 191 -31.76 -12.33 -21.15
C SER A 191 -30.56 -12.93 -21.91
N MET A 192 -30.81 -13.68 -22.97
CA MET A 192 -29.71 -14.14 -23.82
C MET A 192 -28.88 -12.95 -24.37
N ALA A 193 -29.47 -11.76 -24.47
CA ALA A 193 -28.74 -10.54 -24.82
C ALA A 193 -27.76 -10.10 -23.73
N ASP A 194 -28.13 -10.21 -22.45
CA ASP A 194 -27.27 -9.87 -21.32
C ASP A 194 -26.11 -10.89 -21.19
N ILE A 195 -26.41 -12.18 -21.36
CA ILE A 195 -25.39 -13.25 -21.37
C ILE A 195 -24.39 -13.05 -22.51
N ASN A 196 -24.88 -12.73 -23.71
CA ASN A 196 -24.02 -12.45 -24.87
C ASN A 196 -23.17 -11.19 -24.66
N THR A 197 -23.74 -10.16 -24.02
CA THR A 197 -23.01 -8.92 -23.70
C THR A 197 -21.89 -9.17 -22.69
N LEU A 198 -22.17 -9.90 -21.61
CA LEU A 198 -21.16 -10.27 -20.61
C LEU A 198 -20.08 -11.18 -21.21
N THR A 199 -20.45 -12.10 -22.10
CA THR A 199 -19.50 -12.97 -22.82
C THR A 199 -18.60 -12.14 -23.73
N ALA A 200 -19.15 -11.21 -24.50
CA ALA A 200 -18.37 -10.32 -25.35
C ALA A 200 -17.45 -9.39 -24.55
N GLN A 201 -17.89 -8.91 -23.38
CA GLN A 201 -17.06 -8.12 -22.46
C GLN A 201 -15.90 -8.97 -21.90
N LEU A 202 -16.16 -10.22 -21.52
CA LEU A 202 -15.12 -11.15 -21.05
C LEU A 202 -14.13 -11.51 -22.15
N ASP A 203 -14.60 -11.72 -23.38
CA ASP A 203 -13.76 -11.98 -24.55
C ASP A 203 -12.91 -10.76 -24.92
N ALA A 204 -13.50 -9.56 -24.86
CA ALA A 204 -12.78 -8.30 -25.07
C ALA A 204 -11.71 -8.08 -23.99
N LEU A 205 -12.02 -8.38 -22.72
CA LEU A 205 -11.05 -8.31 -21.63
C LEU A 205 -9.92 -9.32 -21.83
N THR A 206 -10.27 -10.56 -22.23
CA THR A 206 -9.31 -11.62 -22.55
C THR A 206 -8.43 -11.24 -23.74
N ALA A 207 -9.00 -10.62 -24.77
CA ALA A 207 -8.29 -10.11 -25.94
C ALA A 207 -7.41 -8.91 -25.59
N ALA A 208 -7.86 -7.99 -24.72
CA ALA A 208 -7.05 -6.88 -24.23
C ALA A 208 -5.86 -7.38 -23.39
N VAL A 209 -6.06 -8.38 -22.53
CA VAL A 209 -4.99 -9.04 -21.79
C VAL A 209 -4.01 -9.76 -22.74
N LYS A 210 -4.50 -10.42 -23.80
CA LYS A 210 -3.66 -10.99 -24.87
C LYS A 210 -2.94 -9.92 -25.70
N GLY A 211 -3.59 -8.79 -25.95
CA GLY A 211 -3.05 -7.63 -26.67
C GLY A 211 -1.92 -6.97 -25.89
N LEU A 212 -2.12 -6.72 -24.60
CA LEU A 212 -1.08 -6.27 -23.67
C LEU A 212 0.10 -7.25 -23.63
N ARG A 213 -0.15 -8.57 -23.64
CA ARG A 213 0.91 -9.58 -23.79
C ARG A 213 1.67 -9.44 -25.13
N SER A 214 1.00 -9.08 -26.22
CA SER A 214 1.61 -8.93 -27.55
C SER A 214 2.34 -7.60 -27.75
N GLU A 215 1.81 -6.48 -27.26
CA GLU A 215 2.46 -5.17 -27.30
C GLU A 215 3.67 -5.09 -26.35
N GLU A 216 3.59 -5.76 -25.19
CA GLU A 216 4.77 -5.97 -24.36
C GLU A 216 5.82 -6.82 -25.09
N SER A 217 5.43 -7.90 -25.78
CA SER A 217 6.38 -8.77 -26.52
C SER A 217 7.15 -8.06 -27.64
N GLY A 218 6.56 -7.04 -28.29
CA GLY A 218 7.25 -6.20 -29.28
C GLY A 218 8.29 -5.25 -28.68
N ARG A 219 8.13 -4.86 -27.41
CA ARG A 219 9.12 -4.08 -26.66
C ARG A 219 10.07 -4.95 -25.83
N TYR A 220 9.84 -6.27 -25.79
CA TYR A 220 10.55 -7.25 -24.97
C TYR A 220 11.51 -8.17 -25.75
N GLN A 221 12.00 -7.79 -26.92
CA GLN A 221 13.20 -8.47 -27.47
C GLN A 221 14.50 -8.20 -26.68
N VAL A 222 14.42 -7.50 -25.54
CA VAL A 222 15.57 -7.28 -24.63
C VAL A 222 15.37 -7.88 -23.22
N ALA A 223 14.30 -8.63 -22.94
CA ALA A 223 14.16 -9.26 -21.61
C ALA A 223 13.32 -10.54 -21.60
N THR A 224 13.81 -11.62 -22.18
CA THR A 224 13.29 -12.97 -21.87
C THR A 224 13.28 -13.22 -20.35
N GLY A 225 12.11 -13.29 -19.71
CA GLY A 225 11.99 -13.87 -18.36
C GLY A 225 11.03 -13.18 -17.40
N ARG A 226 9.71 -13.30 -17.59
CA ARG A 226 8.75 -13.06 -16.48
C ARG A 226 7.81 -14.22 -16.16
N HIS A 227 7.42 -15.05 -17.13
CA HIS A 227 6.87 -16.38 -16.83
C HIS A 227 7.96 -17.36 -16.36
N ALA A 228 9.13 -17.36 -17.01
CA ALA A 228 10.32 -18.07 -16.51
C ALA A 228 10.85 -17.49 -15.18
N TRP A 229 10.44 -16.27 -14.80
CA TRP A 229 10.83 -15.68 -13.52
C TRP A 229 9.90 -16.07 -12.39
N LEU A 230 8.58 -16.13 -12.59
CA LEU A 230 7.66 -16.59 -11.53
C LEU A 230 7.81 -18.10 -11.31
N ALA A 231 7.80 -18.89 -12.40
CA ALA A 231 8.10 -20.31 -12.36
C ALA A 231 9.54 -20.57 -11.89
N GLY A 232 10.51 -19.78 -12.35
CA GLY A 232 11.91 -19.87 -11.89
C GLY A 232 12.11 -19.44 -10.43
N ALA A 233 11.37 -18.46 -9.92
CA ALA A 233 11.44 -18.04 -8.52
C ALA A 233 10.78 -19.08 -7.61
N LEU A 234 9.64 -19.64 -8.02
CA LEU A 234 8.98 -20.74 -7.31
C LEU A 234 9.86 -22.00 -7.33
N ASN A 235 10.46 -22.37 -8.47
CA ASN A 235 11.40 -23.48 -8.56
C ASN A 235 12.71 -23.22 -7.79
N ASN A 236 13.18 -21.97 -7.69
CA ASN A 236 14.36 -21.63 -6.87
C ASN A 236 14.05 -21.72 -5.37
N ILE A 237 12.85 -21.30 -4.95
CA ILE A 237 12.39 -21.44 -3.56
C ILE A 237 12.18 -22.93 -3.23
N ALA A 238 11.50 -23.66 -4.11
CA ALA A 238 11.22 -25.08 -3.96
C ALA A 238 12.50 -25.93 -3.94
N GLY A 239 13.46 -25.66 -4.83
CA GLY A 239 14.78 -26.27 -4.82
C GLY A 239 15.60 -25.94 -3.57
N ARG A 240 15.41 -24.77 -2.94
CA ARG A 240 16.03 -24.42 -1.65
C ARG A 240 15.39 -25.12 -0.45
N VAL A 241 14.14 -25.57 -0.57
CA VAL A 241 13.44 -26.34 0.47
C VAL A 241 13.36 -27.85 0.15
N GLY A 242 13.99 -28.29 -0.94
CA GLY A 242 14.06 -29.69 -1.34
C GLY A 242 12.74 -30.28 -1.85
N VAL A 243 11.84 -29.44 -2.36
CA VAL A 243 10.54 -29.85 -2.89
C VAL A 243 10.55 -29.63 -4.40
N ASP A 244 10.08 -30.63 -5.16
CA ASP A 244 9.83 -30.48 -6.59
C ASP A 244 8.37 -30.05 -6.75
N VAL A 245 8.12 -28.92 -7.41
CA VAL A 245 6.75 -28.39 -7.58
C VAL A 245 6.47 -28.42 -9.07
N ASP A 246 5.67 -29.40 -9.48
CA ASP A 246 5.23 -29.47 -10.86
C ASP A 246 4.30 -28.28 -11.20
N GLU A 247 4.20 -27.94 -12.49
CA GLU A 247 3.39 -26.80 -12.95
C GLU A 247 1.92 -26.95 -12.57
N GLN A 248 1.45 -28.20 -12.43
CA GLN A 248 0.09 -28.50 -11.99
C GLN A 248 -0.11 -28.13 -10.51
N ALA A 249 0.84 -28.41 -9.64
CA ALA A 249 0.81 -28.05 -8.22
C ALA A 249 0.87 -26.52 -8.01
N ILE A 250 1.57 -25.79 -8.89
CA ILE A 250 1.52 -24.32 -8.91
C ILE A 250 0.13 -23.83 -9.32
N ALA A 251 -0.44 -24.38 -10.40
CA ALA A 251 -1.78 -24.04 -10.87
C ALA A 251 -2.85 -24.32 -9.78
N ASP A 252 -2.76 -25.48 -9.14
CA ASP A 252 -3.66 -25.91 -8.07
C ASP A 252 -3.52 -25.02 -6.82
N GLY A 253 -2.29 -24.61 -6.48
CA GLY A 253 -2.03 -23.69 -5.36
C GLY A 253 -2.61 -22.28 -5.61
N ILE A 254 -2.44 -21.76 -6.82
CA ILE A 254 -3.03 -20.48 -7.24
C ILE A 254 -4.55 -20.56 -7.22
N LEU A 255 -5.12 -21.62 -7.80
CA LEU A 255 -6.57 -21.83 -7.81
C LEU A 255 -7.11 -21.95 -6.38
N THR A 256 -6.46 -22.72 -5.51
CA THR A 256 -6.86 -22.88 -4.10
C THR A 256 -6.86 -21.54 -3.36
N GLY A 257 -5.85 -20.69 -3.58
CA GLY A 257 -5.76 -19.38 -2.94
C GLY A 257 -6.75 -18.34 -3.49
N LEU A 258 -7.01 -18.37 -4.80
CA LEU A 258 -7.84 -17.36 -5.46
C LEU A 258 -9.32 -17.75 -5.53
N ALA A 259 -9.65 -19.04 -5.59
CA ALA A 259 -11.02 -19.51 -5.79
C ALA A 259 -12.01 -18.95 -4.75
N PRO A 260 -11.72 -18.92 -3.43
CA PRO A 260 -12.64 -18.33 -2.45
C PRO A 260 -12.88 -16.84 -2.70
N THR A 261 -11.81 -16.10 -3.02
CA THR A 261 -11.87 -14.64 -3.26
C THR A 261 -12.65 -14.33 -4.54
N VAL A 262 -12.36 -15.06 -5.62
CA VAL A 262 -13.04 -14.90 -6.91
C VAL A 262 -14.50 -15.30 -6.81
N ARG A 263 -14.80 -16.43 -6.14
CA ARG A 263 -16.18 -16.87 -5.88
C ARG A 263 -16.94 -15.81 -5.09
N GLN A 264 -16.37 -15.33 -3.98
CA GLN A 264 -17.01 -14.32 -3.14
C GLN A 264 -17.22 -13.02 -3.90
N ALA A 265 -16.25 -12.55 -4.69
CA ALA A 265 -16.42 -11.35 -5.51
C ALA A 265 -17.56 -11.47 -6.53
N VAL A 266 -17.76 -12.67 -7.12
CA VAL A 266 -18.88 -12.93 -8.05
C VAL A 266 -20.23 -12.92 -7.31
N ILE A 267 -20.27 -13.48 -6.10
CA ILE A 267 -21.46 -13.44 -5.23
C ILE A 267 -21.76 -12.02 -4.75
N ASP A 268 -20.75 -11.27 -4.34
CA ASP A 268 -20.86 -9.86 -3.91
C ASP A 268 -21.35 -8.97 -5.07
N ALA A 269 -21.09 -9.38 -6.32
CA ALA A 269 -21.64 -8.76 -7.53
C ALA A 269 -23.09 -9.20 -7.85
N GLY A 270 -23.76 -9.88 -6.92
CA GLY A 270 -25.16 -10.29 -7.02
C GLY A 270 -25.41 -11.52 -7.91
N GLN A 271 -24.37 -12.27 -8.29
CA GLN A 271 -24.53 -13.45 -9.12
C GLN A 271 -24.90 -14.69 -8.29
N PRO A 272 -25.69 -15.63 -8.85
CA PRO A 272 -25.97 -16.90 -8.19
C PRO A 272 -24.71 -17.72 -7.94
N GLU A 273 -24.71 -18.54 -6.89
CA GLU A 273 -23.58 -19.42 -6.56
C GLU A 273 -23.13 -20.30 -7.73
N ALA A 274 -24.08 -20.79 -8.54
CA ALA A 274 -23.77 -21.58 -9.74
C ALA A 274 -22.93 -20.81 -10.78
N VAL A 275 -23.11 -19.49 -10.89
CA VAL A 275 -22.30 -18.63 -11.77
C VAL A 275 -20.92 -18.40 -11.15
N ALA A 276 -20.85 -18.18 -9.84
CA ALA A 276 -19.58 -18.08 -9.13
C ALA A 276 -18.73 -19.35 -9.27
N ASP A 277 -19.35 -20.52 -9.13
CA ASP A 277 -18.73 -21.82 -9.32
C ASP A 277 -18.26 -22.03 -10.76
N ALA A 278 -19.06 -21.61 -11.75
CA ALA A 278 -18.68 -21.67 -13.17
C ALA A 278 -17.50 -20.74 -13.50
N VAL A 279 -17.41 -19.57 -12.88
CA VAL A 279 -16.27 -18.64 -13.03
C VAL A 279 -15.01 -19.26 -12.41
N VAL A 280 -15.10 -19.86 -11.22
CA VAL A 280 -13.99 -20.58 -10.60
C VAL A 280 -13.53 -21.76 -11.47
N ALA A 281 -14.48 -22.52 -12.05
CA ALA A 281 -14.15 -23.61 -12.96
C ALA A 281 -13.42 -23.13 -14.22
N LYS A 282 -13.85 -22.01 -14.81
CA LYS A 282 -13.15 -21.38 -15.95
C LYS A 282 -11.76 -20.88 -15.56
N LEU A 283 -11.60 -20.30 -14.37
CA LEU A 283 -10.31 -19.91 -13.84
C LEU A 283 -9.39 -21.12 -13.69
N GLY A 284 -9.89 -22.22 -13.15
CA GLY A 284 -9.15 -23.49 -13.05
C GLY A 284 -8.68 -23.97 -14.42
N ALA A 285 -9.59 -24.07 -15.39
CA ALA A 285 -9.25 -24.49 -16.76
C ALA A 285 -8.23 -23.56 -17.45
N ALA A 286 -8.23 -22.26 -17.14
CA ALA A 286 -7.27 -21.31 -17.68
C ALA A 286 -5.87 -21.40 -17.02
N LEU A 287 -5.80 -21.95 -15.80
CA LEU A 287 -4.55 -22.16 -15.05
C LEU A 287 -3.95 -23.54 -15.32
N THR A 288 -4.75 -24.54 -15.70
CA THR A 288 -4.28 -25.88 -16.05
C THR A 288 -3.45 -25.85 -17.34
N PRO A 289 -2.20 -26.34 -17.35
CA PRO A 289 -1.39 -26.45 -18.57
C PRO A 289 -2.08 -27.36 -19.62
N PRO A 290 -1.95 -27.06 -20.92
CA PRO A 290 -2.37 -28.00 -21.95
C PRO A 290 -1.55 -29.30 -21.86
N ALA A 291 -2.24 -30.44 -22.03
CA ALA A 291 -1.62 -31.76 -22.09
C ALA A 291 -0.71 -31.95 -23.32
#